data_AF-A0A0D2ZY38-F1
#
_entry.id   AF-A0A0D2ZY38-F1
#
_cell.length_a   1.000
_cell.length_b   1.000
_cell.length_c   1.000
_cell.angle_alpha   90.00
_cell.angle_beta   90.00
_cell.angle_gamma   90.00
#
_symmetry.space_group_name_H-M   'P 1'
#
loop_
_entity.id
_entity.type
_entity.pdbx_description
1 polymer ?
#
loop_
_entity_poly.entity_id
_entity_poly.type
_entity_poly.pdbx_seq_one_letter_code
_entity_poly.pdbx_strand_id
1 'polypeptide(L)'
;MQEVGEIEAEISEVGVERVVRRILTYRTPRPLILPKDKSFWGPKDETIPLPSWLTEEDVAYYVSKFQEKGYTGGVNYYRNFD
;
A
#
# COMPACT_ATOMS: atom_id res chain seq x y z
N MET A 1 11.02 13.87 -6.60
CA MET A 1 10.31 12.94 -7.49
C MET A 1 10.65 11.52 -7.08
N GLN A 2 9.68 10.61 -7.10
CA GLN A 2 9.86 9.19 -6.81
C GLN A 2 10.44 8.47 -8.04
N GLU A 3 11.39 7.55 -7.87
CA GLU A 3 11.98 6.82 -9.00
C GLU A 3 11.06 5.70 -9.50
N VAL A 4 11.18 5.37 -10.80
CA VAL A 4 10.42 4.27 -11.42
C VAL A 4 10.93 2.95 -10.86
N GLY A 5 10.04 2.13 -10.31
CA GLY A 5 10.38 0.80 -9.79
C GLY A 5 10.67 0.74 -8.28
N GLU A 6 10.92 1.88 -7.63
CA GLU A 6 11.26 1.94 -6.20
C GLU A 6 10.10 1.45 -5.33
N ILE A 7 8.89 1.98 -5.55
CA ILE A 7 7.69 1.55 -4.83
C ILE A 7 7.30 0.13 -5.23
N GLU A 8 7.49 -0.26 -6.49
CA GLU A 8 7.18 -1.61 -6.94
C GLU A 8 8.05 -2.66 -6.23
N ALA A 9 9.35 -2.34 -6.01
CA ALA A 9 10.26 -3.15 -5.21
C ALA A 9 9.87 -3.16 -3.72
N GLU A 10 9.47 -2.02 -3.15
CA GLU A 10 8.97 -1.96 -1.78
C GLU A 10 7.70 -2.80 -1.57
N ILE A 11 6.72 -2.71 -2.47
CA ILE A 11 5.50 -3.51 -2.41
C ILE A 11 5.83 -5.01 -2.49
N SER A 12 6.80 -5.38 -3.34
CA SER A 12 7.28 -6.77 -3.43
C SER A 12 7.96 -7.24 -2.14
N GLU A 13 8.70 -6.37 -1.46
CA GLU A 13 9.38 -6.68 -0.20
C GLU A 13 8.41 -6.78 0.99
N VAL A 14 7.44 -5.87 1.06
CA VAL A 14 6.49 -5.71 2.17
C VAL A 14 5.31 -6.67 2.05
N GLY A 15 4.97 -7.06 0.82
CA GLY A 15 3.85 -7.93 0.50
C GLY A 15 2.56 -7.16 0.22
N VAL A 16 1.83 -7.62 -0.81
CA VAL A 16 0.61 -6.97 -1.32
C VAL A 16 -0.48 -6.85 -0.25
N GLU A 17 -0.66 -7.88 0.57
CA GLU A 17 -1.66 -7.86 1.63
C GLU A 17 -1.41 -6.75 2.65
N ARG A 18 -0.17 -6.61 3.10
CA ARG A 18 0.22 -5.57 4.04
C ARG A 18 0.03 -4.17 3.44
N VAL A 19 0.32 -4.02 2.16
CA VAL A 19 0.10 -2.77 1.42
C VAL A 19 -1.39 -2.41 1.36
N VAL A 20 -2.25 -3.37 0.98
CA VAL A 20 -3.71 -3.18 0.96
C VAL A 20 -4.24 -2.77 2.33
N ARG A 21 -3.87 -3.52 3.38
CA ARG A 21 -4.29 -3.21 4.74
C ARG A 21 -3.81 -1.83 5.16
N ARG A 22 -2.54 -1.47 4.96
CA ARG A 22 -1.99 -0.19 5.44
C ARG A 22 -2.62 1.01 4.73
N ILE A 23 -2.82 0.93 3.42
CA ILE A 23 -3.42 2.02 2.64
C ILE A 23 -4.88 2.20 3.02
N LEU A 24 -5.67 1.11 3.06
CA LEU A 24 -7.10 1.19 3.35
C LEU A 24 -7.38 1.55 4.81
N THR A 25 -6.46 1.30 5.73
CA THR A 25 -6.59 1.68 7.15
C THR A 25 -5.94 3.03 7.48
N TYR A 26 -5.31 3.71 6.53
CA TYR A 26 -4.71 5.01 6.74
C TYR A 26 -5.79 6.09 6.94
N ARG A 27 -5.87 6.64 8.16
CA ARG A 27 -6.89 7.65 8.53
C ARG A 27 -6.32 9.03 8.84
N THR A 28 -5.04 9.27 8.55
CA THR A 28 -4.48 10.60 8.78
C THR A 28 -5.00 11.52 7.66
N PRO A 29 -5.63 12.65 7.98
CA PRO A 29 -6.19 13.56 6.97
C PRO A 29 -5.12 14.33 6.16
N ARG A 30 -3.84 14.01 6.37
CA ARG A 30 -2.72 14.60 5.62
C ARG A 30 -2.51 13.85 4.32
N PRO A 31 -1.98 14.50 3.28
CA PRO A 31 -1.56 13.82 2.06
C PRO A 31 -0.69 12.62 2.40
N LEU A 32 -0.96 11.50 1.73
CA LEU A 32 -0.16 10.29 1.87
C LEU A 32 1.20 10.53 1.22
N ILE A 33 2.18 10.97 2.02
CA ILE A 33 3.57 11.11 1.61
C ILE A 33 4.31 9.87 2.09
N LEU A 34 4.75 9.03 1.15
CA LEU A 34 5.55 7.86 1.47
C LEU A 34 6.98 8.31 1.81
N PRO A 35 7.45 8.09 3.05
CA PRO A 35 8.80 8.45 3.44
C PRO A 35 9.80 7.45 2.84
N LYS A 36 10.96 7.95 2.40
CA LYS A 36 12.00 7.15 1.74
C LYS A 36 12.62 6.08 2.63
N ASP A 37 12.48 6.21 3.93
CA ASP A 37 12.99 5.26 4.92
C ASP A 37 12.05 4.04 5.11
N LYS A 38 10.99 3.92 4.30
CA LYS A 38 10.00 2.84 4.33
C LYS A 38 9.24 2.73 5.66
N SER A 39 9.37 3.73 6.55
CA SER A 39 8.74 3.71 7.88
C SER A 39 7.22 3.66 7.84
N PHE A 40 6.61 4.10 6.73
CA PHE A 40 5.17 4.02 6.51
C PHE A 40 4.61 2.60 6.64
N TRP A 41 5.38 1.61 6.18
CA TRP A 41 4.97 0.22 6.17
C TRP A 41 5.03 -0.43 7.56
N GLY A 42 5.72 0.18 8.54
CA GLY A 42 5.87 -0.36 9.89
C GLY A 42 6.68 -1.66 9.97
N PRO A 43 6.86 -2.23 11.18
CA PRO A 43 7.56 -3.50 11.39
C PRO A 43 6.85 -4.66 10.67
N LYS A 44 7.60 -5.60 10.08
CA LYS A 44 7.03 -6.74 9.32
C LYS A 44 6.06 -7.59 10.16
N ASP A 45 6.31 -7.70 11.47
CA ASP A 45 5.50 -8.48 12.42
C ASP A 45 4.30 -7.74 13.00
N GLU A 46 4.10 -6.45 12.67
CA GLU A 46 2.96 -5.67 13.15
C GLU A 46 1.67 -6.15 12.47
N THR A 47 0.68 -6.56 13.27
CA THR A 47 -0.66 -6.86 12.75
C THR A 47 -1.44 -5.56 12.55
N ILE A 48 -2.01 -5.36 11.36
CA ILE A 48 -2.83 -4.18 11.05
C ILE A 48 -4.30 -4.55 11.26
N PRO A 49 -4.96 -4.05 12.33
CA PRO A 49 -6.35 -4.38 12.60
C PRO A 49 -7.28 -3.78 11.55
N LEU A 50 -8.26 -4.56 11.11
CA LEU A 50 -9.24 -4.10 10.13
C LEU A 50 -10.33 -3.25 10.80
N PRO A 51 -10.72 -2.12 10.20
CA PRO A 51 -11.85 -1.34 10.65
C PRO A 51 -13.17 -2.05 10.33
N SER A 52 -14.25 -1.67 11.01
CA SER A 52 -15.57 -2.31 10.86
C SER A 52 -16.18 -2.28 9.45
N TRP A 53 -15.64 -1.47 8.54
CA TRP A 53 -16.11 -1.37 7.15
C TRP A 53 -15.31 -2.26 6.18
N LEU A 54 -14.18 -2.82 6.61
CA LEU A 54 -13.28 -3.61 5.77
C LEU A 54 -13.21 -5.03 6.31
N THR A 55 -13.68 -5.99 5.53
CA THR A 55 -13.64 -7.41 5.91
C THR A 55 -12.37 -8.08 5.41
N GLU A 56 -12.06 -9.27 5.96
CA GLU A 56 -10.96 -10.11 5.46
C GLU A 56 -11.20 -10.56 4.02
N GLU A 57 -12.45 -10.77 3.62
CA GLU A 57 -12.84 -11.13 2.25
C GLU A 57 -12.56 -9.98 1.27
N ASP A 58 -12.85 -8.74 1.66
CA ASP A 58 -12.53 -7.55 0.87
C ASP A 58 -11.01 -7.42 0.67
N VAL A 59 -10.24 -7.62 1.74
CA VAL A 59 -8.77 -7.60 1.66
C VAL A 59 -8.27 -8.67 0.70
N ALA A 60 -8.75 -9.91 0.82
CA ALA A 60 -8.37 -11.01 -0.07
C ALA A 60 -8.72 -10.70 -1.54
N TYR A 61 -9.88 -10.09 -1.78
CA TYR A 61 -10.28 -9.65 -3.12
C TYR A 61 -9.29 -8.64 -3.70
N TYR A 62 -8.94 -7.58 -2.96
CA TYR A 62 -7.96 -6.59 -3.43
C TYR A 62 -6.58 -7.20 -3.67
N VAL A 63 -6.12 -8.07 -2.76
CA VAL A 63 -4.83 -8.78 -2.92
C VAL A 63 -4.82 -9.58 -4.22
N SER A 64 -5.87 -10.35 -4.50
CA SER A 64 -5.97 -11.14 -5.74
C SER A 64 -5.87 -10.26 -6.99
N LYS A 65 -6.51 -9.08 -6.96
CA LYS A 65 -6.50 -8.14 -8.10
C LYS A 65 -5.15 -7.49 -8.33
N PHE A 66 -4.45 -7.12 -7.26
CA PHE A 66 -3.10 -6.57 -7.38
C PHE A 66 -2.06 -7.62 -7.79
N GLN A 67 -2.23 -8.88 -7.39
CA GLN A 67 -1.39 -9.98 -7.87
C GLN A 67 -1.62 -10.28 -9.35
N GLU A 68 -2.87 -10.22 -9.82
CA GLU A 68 -3.25 -10.47 -11.22
C GLU A 68 -2.79 -9.33 -12.16
N LYS A 69 -3.02 -8.07 -11.78
CA LYS A 69 -2.82 -6.91 -12.67
C LYS A 69 -1.57 -6.08 -12.37
N GLY A 70 -0.89 -6.35 -11.25
CA GLY A 70 0.18 -5.49 -10.75
C GLY A 70 -0.34 -4.17 -10.17
N TYR A 71 0.57 -3.40 -9.55
CA TYR A 71 0.28 -2.17 -8.80
C TYR A 71 0.83 -0.90 -9.47
N THR A 72 1.57 -1.04 -10.57
CA THR A 72 2.24 0.06 -11.29
C THR A 72 1.28 1.17 -11.73
N GLY A 73 0.05 0.82 -12.14
CA GLY A 73 -0.95 1.79 -12.58
C GLY A 73 -1.43 2.74 -11.46
N GLY A 74 -1.64 2.21 -10.25
CA GLY A 74 -2.07 3.01 -9.10
C GLY A 74 -0.96 3.90 -8.56
N VAL A 75 0.28 3.39 -8.58
CA VAL A 75 1.48 4.14 -8.15
C VAL A 75 1.75 5.34 -9.07
N ASN A 76 1.49 5.20 -10.38
CA ASN A 76 1.66 6.29 -11.35
C ASN A 76 0.75 7.50 -11.10
N TYR A 77 -0.41 7.32 -10.46
CA TYR A 77 -1.33 8.42 -10.17
C TYR A 77 -0.72 9.44 -9.18
N TYR A 78 0.10 8.98 -8.24
CA TYR A 78 0.78 9.83 -7.25
C TYR A 78 2.08 10.45 -7.77
N ARG A 79 2.58 10.05 -8.96
CA ARG A 79 3.78 10.64 -9.60
C ARG A 79 3.53 12.03 -10.19
N ASN A 80 2.28 12.39 -10.44
CA ASN A 80 1.89 13.61 -11.17
C ASN A 80 1.23 14.69 -10.29
N PHE A 81 1.23 14.53 -8.96
CA PHE A 81 0.91 15.65 -8.06
C PHE A 81 2.19 16.46 -7.86
N ASP A 82 2.31 17.55 -8.62
CA ASP A 82 3.28 18.64 -8.42
C ASP A 82 2.81 19.56 -7.28
#